data_AF-A0A849TIL9-F1
#
_entry.id   AF-A0A849TIL9-F1
#
_cell.length_a   1.000
_cell.length_b   1.000
_cell.length_c   1.000
_cell.angle_alpha   90.00
_cell.angle_beta   90.00
_cell.angle_gamma   90.00
#
_symmetry.space_group_name_H-M   'P 1'
#
loop_
_entity.id
_entity.type
_entity.pdbx_description
1 polymer ?
#
loop_
_entity_poly.entity_id
_entity_poly.type
_entity_poly.pdbx_seq_one_letter_code
_entity_poly.pdbx_strand_id
1 'polypeptide(L)'
;MDKINARIAAELGVQVSQVNATVELLAEGATVPFIARYRKEKTGGLDDTQLRKLNERLEYLRDLEDRRSTVLKSIDEQGKMTPELKRSILDADNKVALEDIYAPYKPKRRTKAQIAREAGLEPL
;
A
#
# COMPACT_ATOMS: atom_id res chain seq x y z
N MET A 1 -8.04 -7.20 -4.02
CA MET A 1 -8.38 -7.13 -2.58
C MET A 1 -8.16 -8.46 -1.87
N ASP A 2 -8.46 -9.58 -2.53
CA ASP A 2 -8.40 -10.92 -1.93
C ASP A 2 -7.04 -11.29 -1.30
N LYS A 3 -5.92 -10.91 -1.92
CA LYS A 3 -4.58 -11.15 -1.35
C LYS A 3 -4.32 -10.37 -0.04
N ILE A 4 -4.79 -9.12 0.04
CA ILE A 4 -4.63 -8.30 1.26
C ILE A 4 -5.46 -8.93 2.39
N ASN A 5 -6.72 -9.24 2.11
CA ASN A 5 -7.64 -9.78 3.12
C ASN A 5 -7.17 -11.16 3.60
N ALA A 6 -6.66 -12.01 2.70
CA ALA A 6 -6.07 -13.29 3.07
C ALA A 6 -4.81 -13.14 3.93
N ARG A 7 -3.94 -12.18 3.62
CA ARG A 7 -2.75 -11.88 4.44
C ARG A 7 -3.15 -11.43 5.84
N ILE A 8 -4.12 -10.51 5.96
CA ILE A 8 -4.60 -10.02 7.25
C ILE A 8 -5.24 -11.16 8.06
N ALA A 9 -6.04 -12.01 7.42
CA ALA A 9 -6.65 -13.17 8.06
C ALA A 9 -5.59 -14.09 8.68
N ALA A 10 -4.52 -14.39 7.93
CA ALA A 10 -3.40 -15.18 8.41
C ALA A 10 -2.62 -14.48 9.56
N GLU A 11 -2.35 -13.17 9.45
CA GLU A 11 -1.65 -12.38 10.47
C GLU A 11 -2.44 -12.26 11.80
N LEU A 12 -3.77 -12.35 11.74
CA LEU A 12 -4.67 -12.23 12.89
C LEU A 12 -5.20 -13.57 13.41
N GLY A 13 -5.00 -14.67 12.68
CA GLY A 13 -5.58 -15.97 13.02
C GLY A 13 -7.11 -16.00 12.94
N VAL A 14 -7.70 -15.26 12.00
CA VAL A 14 -9.16 -15.16 11.80
C VAL A 14 -9.55 -15.62 10.40
N GLN A 15 -10.85 -15.80 10.15
CA GLN A 15 -11.31 -16.22 8.83
C GLN A 15 -11.29 -15.06 7.82
N VAL A 16 -11.00 -15.37 6.55
CA VAL A 16 -11.04 -14.37 5.45
C VAL A 16 -12.41 -13.73 5.33
N SER A 17 -13.48 -14.47 5.58
CA SER A 17 -14.87 -13.94 5.59
C SER A 17 -15.07 -12.85 6.64
N GLN A 18 -14.48 -12.98 7.83
CA GLN A 18 -14.53 -11.97 8.89
C GLN A 18 -13.78 -10.70 8.49
N VAL A 19 -12.63 -10.86 7.82
CA VAL A 19 -11.88 -9.73 7.27
C VAL A 19 -12.68 -9.02 6.18
N ASN A 20 -13.24 -9.77 5.23
CA ASN A 20 -14.06 -9.22 4.15
C ASN A 20 -15.25 -8.40 4.69
N ALA A 21 -15.99 -8.96 5.65
CA ALA A 21 -17.13 -8.28 6.26
C ALA A 21 -16.71 -6.99 6.99
N THR A 22 -15.57 -7.02 7.69
CA THR A 22 -15.05 -5.83 8.37
C THR A 22 -14.59 -4.77 7.36
N VAL A 23 -13.89 -5.17 6.30
CA VAL A 23 -13.43 -4.25 5.23
C VAL A 23 -14.61 -3.57 4.53
N GLU A 24 -15.69 -4.32 4.27
CA GLU A 24 -16.93 -3.77 3.69
C GLU A 24 -17.53 -2.71 4.60
N LEU A 25 -17.67 -2.99 5.90
CA LEU A 25 -18.20 -2.04 6.88
C LEU A 25 -17.34 -0.76 6.98
N LEU A 26 -16.01 -0.91 6.99
CA LEU A 26 -15.09 0.23 7.00
C LEU A 26 -15.23 1.06 5.71
N ALA A 27 -15.44 0.41 4.56
CA ALA A 27 -15.66 1.10 3.28
C ALA A 27 -17.00 1.86 3.24
N GLU A 28 -18.02 1.37 3.95
CA GLU A 28 -19.30 2.07 4.18
C GLU A 28 -19.17 3.24 5.17
N GLY A 29 -17.99 3.48 5.75
CA GLY A 29 -17.73 4.56 6.70
C GLY A 29 -18.04 4.20 8.16
N ALA A 30 -18.28 2.93 8.48
CA ALA A 30 -18.42 2.50 9.86
C ALA A 30 -17.10 2.62 10.62
N THR A 31 -17.15 3.07 11.87
CA THR A 31 -15.95 3.18 12.73
C THR A 31 -15.70 1.86 13.47
N VAL A 32 -14.45 1.60 13.88
CA VAL A 32 -14.12 0.42 14.68
C VAL A 32 -14.99 0.29 15.95
N PRO A 33 -15.17 1.33 16.78
CA PRO A 33 -16.07 1.24 17.94
C PRO A 33 -17.52 0.92 17.57
N PHE A 34 -18.02 1.45 16.44
CA PHE A 34 -19.36 1.14 15.96
C PHE A 34 -19.48 -0.33 15.53
N ILE A 35 -18.50 -0.85 14.79
CA ILE A 35 -18.47 -2.24 14.34
C ILE A 35 -18.42 -3.18 15.55
N ALA A 36 -17.52 -2.92 16.50
CA ALA A 36 -17.35 -3.73 17.71
C ALA A 36 -18.64 -3.82 18.54
N ARG A 37 -19.40 -2.73 18.62
CA ARG A 37 -20.62 -2.63 19.43
C ARG A 37 -21.88 -3.12 18.72
N TYR A 38 -22.02 -2.83 17.43
CA TYR A 38 -23.30 -2.98 16.70
C TYR A 38 -23.26 -3.92 15.50
N ARG A 39 -22.09 -4.41 15.09
CA ARG A 39 -21.94 -5.30 13.92
C ARG A 39 -21.20 -6.60 14.25
N LYS A 40 -21.21 -7.01 15.52
CA LYS A 40 -20.51 -8.20 16.03
C LYS A 40 -20.89 -9.48 15.27
N GLU A 41 -22.17 -9.66 14.95
CA GLU A 41 -22.60 -10.85 14.18
C GLU A 41 -22.08 -10.82 12.74
N LYS A 42 -22.10 -9.65 12.08
CA LYS A 42 -21.63 -9.51 10.69
C LYS A 42 -20.11 -9.78 10.58
N THR A 43 -19.32 -9.46 11.60
CA THR A 43 -17.88 -9.74 11.63
C THR A 43 -17.53 -11.12 12.21
N GLY A 44 -18.52 -11.95 12.58
CA GLY A 44 -18.27 -13.25 13.20
C GLY A 44 -17.62 -13.13 14.59
N GLY A 45 -17.91 -12.06 15.32
CA GLY A 45 -17.52 -11.93 16.72
C GLY A 45 -16.17 -11.26 16.99
N LEU A 46 -15.53 -10.62 15.99
CA LEU A 46 -14.26 -9.92 16.19
C LEU A 46 -14.37 -8.87 17.31
N ASP A 47 -13.41 -8.88 18.23
CA ASP A 47 -13.34 -7.91 19.32
C ASP A 47 -12.69 -6.58 18.90
N ASP A 48 -12.76 -5.58 19.77
CA ASP A 48 -12.22 -4.23 19.51
C ASP A 48 -10.71 -4.25 19.19
N THR A 49 -9.93 -5.12 19.83
CA THR A 49 -8.48 -5.24 19.60
C THR A 49 -8.19 -5.83 18.23
N GLN A 50 -8.91 -6.90 17.87
CA GLN A 50 -8.81 -7.51 16.54
C GLN A 50 -9.23 -6.53 15.44
N LEU A 51 -10.31 -5.78 15.64
CA LEU A 51 -10.82 -4.79 14.68
C LEU A 51 -9.85 -3.63 14.48
N ARG A 52 -9.23 -3.11 15.55
CA ARG A 52 -8.19 -2.06 15.44
C ARG A 52 -6.99 -2.55 14.67
N LYS A 53 -6.46 -3.72 15.05
CA LYS A 53 -5.29 -4.31 14.37
C LYS A 53 -5.60 -4.60 12.90
N LEU A 54 -6.81 -5.09 12.60
CA LEU A 54 -7.27 -5.28 11.23
C LEU A 54 -7.27 -3.97 10.45
N ASN A 55 -7.83 -2.89 10.99
CA ASN A 55 -7.88 -1.59 10.33
C ASN A 55 -6.48 -1.04 10.05
N GLU A 56 -5.59 -1.06 11.04
CA GLU A 56 -4.19 -0.63 10.88
C GLU A 56 -3.44 -1.44 9.80
N ARG A 57 -3.62 -2.76 9.79
CA ARG A 57 -3.00 -3.62 8.78
C ARG A 57 -3.58 -3.41 7.39
N LEU A 58 -4.89 -3.19 7.28
CA LEU A 58 -5.55 -2.87 6.03
C LEU A 58 -5.00 -1.58 5.43
N GLU A 59 -4.89 -0.52 6.22
CA GLU A 59 -4.33 0.77 5.81
C GLU A 59 -2.87 0.60 5.36
N TYR A 60 -2.02 -0.05 6.18
CA TYR A 60 -0.62 -0.28 5.82
C TYR A 60 -0.46 -1.05 4.50
N LEU A 61 -1.24 -2.12 4.30
CA LEU A 61 -1.11 -2.96 3.11
C LEU A 61 -1.66 -2.27 1.86
N ARG A 62 -2.72 -1.45 1.98
CA ARG A 62 -3.20 -0.61 0.88
C ARG A 62 -2.14 0.41 0.47
N ASP A 63 -1.55 1.12 1.42
CA ASP A 63 -0.46 2.05 1.15
C ASP A 63 0.73 1.37 0.46
N LEU A 64 1.08 0.15 0.90
CA LEU A 64 2.16 -0.62 0.30
C LEU A 64 1.86 -0.94 -1.17
N GLU A 65 0.64 -1.39 -1.48
CA GLU A 65 0.24 -1.69 -2.87
C GLU A 65 0.13 -0.44 -3.75
N ASP A 66 -0.40 0.67 -3.22
CA ASP A 66 -0.46 1.95 -3.92
C ASP A 66 0.96 2.46 -4.22
N ARG A 67 1.87 2.32 -3.25
CA ARG A 67 3.27 2.65 -3.46
C ARG A 67 3.93 1.72 -4.46
N ARG A 68 3.67 0.41 -4.40
CA ARG A 68 4.17 -0.59 -5.36
C ARG A 68 3.77 -0.25 -6.78
N SER A 69 2.50 0.12 -6.98
CA SER A 69 1.96 0.59 -8.26
C SER A 69 2.69 1.84 -8.77
N THR A 70 2.94 2.81 -7.88
CA THR A 70 3.70 4.03 -8.22
C THR A 70 5.13 3.73 -8.63
N VAL A 71 5.82 2.84 -7.91
CA VAL A 71 7.20 2.41 -8.22
C VAL A 71 7.25 1.69 -9.57
N LEU A 72 6.32 0.76 -9.82
CA LEU A 72 6.23 0.06 -11.10
C LEU A 72 6.08 1.05 -12.26
N LYS A 73 5.12 1.98 -12.17
CA LYS A 73 4.89 3.00 -13.20
C LYS A 73 6.13 3.86 -13.43
N SER A 74 6.75 4.36 -12.36
CA SER A 74 7.90 5.24 -12.48
C SER A 74 9.12 4.57 -13.14
N ILE A 75 9.33 3.27 -12.92
CA ILE A 75 10.42 2.51 -13.55
C ILE A 75 10.08 2.17 -15.00
N ASP A 76 8.81 1.83 -15.27
CA ASP A 76 8.32 1.53 -16.61
C ASP A 76 8.40 2.76 -17.54
N GLU A 77 8.02 3.93 -17.03
CA GLU A 77 8.15 5.23 -17.73
C GLU A 77 9.61 5.59 -18.08
N GLN A 78 10.58 5.05 -17.34
CA GLN A 78 12.01 5.21 -17.64
C GLN A 78 12.52 4.19 -18.67
N GLY A 79 11.70 3.22 -19.09
CA GLY A 79 12.11 2.11 -19.96
C GLY A 79 13.11 1.16 -19.30
N LYS A 80 13.19 1.14 -17.95
CA LYS A 80 14.17 0.35 -17.18
C LYS A 80 13.59 -0.93 -16.58
N MET A 81 12.31 -1.22 -16.85
CA MET A 81 11.64 -2.38 -16.28
C MET A 81 12.14 -3.69 -16.92
N THR A 82 12.69 -4.59 -16.10
CA THR A 82 12.99 -5.97 -16.50
C THR A 82 12.02 -6.94 -15.83
N PRO A 83 11.84 -8.18 -16.36
CA PRO A 83 11.02 -9.20 -15.71
C PRO A 83 11.46 -9.51 -14.27
N GLU A 84 12.76 -9.55 -14.02
CA GLU A 84 13.36 -9.82 -12.71
C GLU A 84 13.09 -8.67 -11.74
N LEU A 85 13.26 -7.42 -12.20
CA LEU A 85 12.98 -6.23 -11.39
C LEU A 85 11.49 -6.13 -11.04
N LYS A 86 10.62 -6.37 -12.03
CA LYS A 86 9.17 -6.42 -11.82
C LYS A 86 8.81 -7.46 -10.76
N ARG A 87 9.41 -8.65 -10.83
CA ARG A 87 9.20 -9.70 -9.84
C ARG A 87 9.68 -9.26 -8.45
N SER A 88 10.89 -8.72 -8.31
CA SER A 88 11.39 -8.21 -7.02
C SER A 88 10.48 -7.14 -6.43
N ILE A 89 9.93 -6.23 -7.26
CA ILE A 89 8.97 -5.22 -6.81
C ILE A 89 7.66 -5.86 -6.37
N LEU A 90 7.17 -6.91 -7.04
CA LEU A 90 5.95 -7.64 -6.67
C LEU A 90 6.12 -8.54 -5.43
N ASP A 91 7.34 -9.00 -5.17
CA ASP A 91 7.68 -9.87 -4.04
C ASP A 91 8.08 -9.06 -2.78
N ALA A 92 8.29 -7.74 -2.90
CA ALA A 92 8.56 -6.87 -1.76
C ALA A 92 7.45 -6.97 -0.71
N ASP A 93 7.83 -7.31 0.52
CA ASP A 93 6.95 -7.70 1.62
C ASP A 93 6.56 -6.53 2.53
N ASN A 94 7.37 -5.46 2.51
CA ASN A 94 7.23 -4.27 3.32
C ASN A 94 7.69 -2.98 2.58
N LYS A 95 7.33 -1.82 3.13
CA LYS A 95 7.62 -0.50 2.54
C LYS A 95 9.13 -0.23 2.39
N VAL A 96 9.98 -0.74 3.30
CA VAL A 96 11.44 -0.50 3.26
C VAL A 96 12.06 -1.26 2.10
N ALA A 97 11.80 -2.56 2.00
CA ALA A 97 12.29 -3.39 0.90
C ALA A 97 11.89 -2.83 -0.48
N LEU A 98 10.64 -2.35 -0.59
CA LEU A 98 10.16 -1.70 -1.82
C LEU A 98 10.96 -0.42 -2.14
N GLU A 99 11.25 0.41 -1.14
CA GLU A 99 12.02 1.65 -1.33
C GLU A 99 13.49 1.40 -1.66
N ASP A 100 14.09 0.34 -1.11
CA ASP A 100 15.46 -0.07 -1.41
C ASP A 100 15.60 -0.51 -2.87
N ILE A 101 14.63 -1.30 -3.36
CA ILE A 101 14.55 -1.68 -4.78
C ILE A 101 14.37 -0.45 -5.66
N TYR A 102 13.54 0.51 -5.24
CA TYR A 102 13.27 1.71 -6.00
C TYR A 102 14.41 2.75 -5.98
N ALA A 103 15.30 2.72 -4.98
CA ALA A 103 16.30 3.74 -4.75
C ALA A 103 17.16 4.11 -5.99
N PRO A 104 17.65 3.15 -6.81
CA PRO A 104 18.44 3.46 -8.01
C PRO A 104 17.64 4.14 -9.13
N TYR A 105 16.31 4.03 -9.10
CA TYR A 105 15.41 4.52 -10.15
C TYR A 105 14.67 5.79 -9.76
N LYS A 106 14.81 6.25 -8.51
CA LYS A 106 14.18 7.49 -8.05
C LYS A 106 14.62 8.66 -8.95
N PRO A 107 13.67 9.35 -9.62
CA PRO A 107 13.98 10.52 -10.40
C PRO A 107 14.70 11.54 -9.52
N LYS A 108 15.89 11.99 -9.96
CA LYS A 108 16.58 13.08 -9.27
C LYS A 108 15.71 14.33 -9.43
N ARG A 109 15.46 15.04 -8.32
CA ARG A 109 14.76 16.33 -8.36
C ARG A 109 15.52 17.26 -9.29
N ARG A 110 14.91 17.59 -10.43
CA ARG A 110 15.38 18.69 -11.27
C ARG A 110 15.21 19.97 -10.49
N THR A 111 16.31 20.65 -10.20
CA THR A 111 16.26 21.95 -9.53
C THR A 111 15.71 23.00 -10.50
N LYS A 112 15.10 24.07 -10.00
CA LYS A 112 14.70 25.21 -10.84
C LYS A 112 15.88 25.75 -11.66
N ALA A 113 17.10 25.68 -11.10
CA ALA A 113 18.34 26.05 -11.78
C ALA A 113 18.69 25.10 -12.95
N GLN A 114 18.47 23.79 -12.82
CA GLN A 114 18.65 22.84 -13.93
C GLN A 114 17.65 23.09 -15.05
N ILE A 115 16.38 23.34 -14.70
CA ILE A 115 15.34 23.65 -15.69
C ILE A 115 15.67 24.97 -16.41
N ALA A 116 16.16 25.98 -15.68
CA ALA A 116 16.59 27.24 -16.26
C ALA A 116 17.77 27.08 -17.24
N ARG A 117 18.81 26.32 -16.88
CA ARG A 117 19.94 26.04 -17.79
C ARG A 117 19.52 25.26 -19.03
N GLU A 118 18.71 24.21 -18.87
CA GLU A 118 18.16 23.44 -19.99
C GLU A 118 17.28 24.28 -20.93
N ALA A 119 16.63 25.33 -20.40
CA ALA A 119 15.86 26.30 -21.17
C ALA A 119 16.71 27.46 -21.74
N GLY A 120 18.04 27.41 -21.63
CA GLY A 120 18.94 28.46 -22.13
C GLY A 120 18.94 29.75 -21.30
N LEU A 121 18.41 29.73 -20.08
CA LEU A 121 18.35 30.86 -19.15
C LEU A 121 19.57 30.87 -18.22
N GLU A 122 20.77 30.75 -18.77
CA GLU A 122 22.01 30.90 -18.01
C GLU A 122 22.29 32.39 -17.75
N PRO A 123 22.77 32.79 -16.56
CA PRO A 123 23.22 34.17 -16.34
C PRO A 123 24.46 34.44 -17.18
N LEU A 124 24.43 35.53 -17.95
CA LEU A 124 25.60 36.17 -18.57
C LEU A 124 26.54 36.75 -17.51
#